data_AF-A0A0V1PDR0-F1
#
_entry.id   AF-A0A0V1PDR0-F1
#
_cell.length_a   1.000
_cell.length_b   1.000
_cell.length_c   1.000
_cell.angle_alpha   90.00
_cell.angle_beta   90.00
_cell.angle_gamma   90.00
#
_symmetry.space_group_name_H-M   'P 1'
#
loop_
_entity.id
_entity.type
_entity.pdbx_description
1 polymer ?
#
loop_
_entity_poly.entity_id
_entity_poly.type
_entity_poly.pdbx_seq_one_letter_code
_entity_poly.pdbx_strand_id
1 'polypeptide(L)'
;LLSEKMTLTLSKPNVPIILEDVFGWVREGNAFQVRVWLDDVEHDLNLGDDHGFSLLHWAAKGGHMNIVDMLLVRGARINATNIGDDTALHLASAHGHRDIVHRLLTHKADVNAVNEHGNTPLHYACFWGYEAIAEDLIRHGASVGICNKYGDTPVDKCRSNIAKHICETAVNCGQDLNYRLPYRDQSWKGTKTRSRDATLSRYSGVDIAQLQLQIKISDGPTGELWRGTWQGNEIVARILNLREVTPRKSRDFQEEYPRLRIFSHPNVCPVLTCCNQPPNLVVVSQYMPFGSLYNILHEQSGIVVDHAQALKFAIDIARGMAFLHSLDPPIARYYLNSDHVVIDEDLCAKLNMADTKFSFQEKNRLYSPAWMSPEALQKRFNEINFKAADMWSFGIILWELCTREVPFADLSPMQIGMKIAVEGLRVNIPPGIGRNTSRLISICLNEEPGKRPNFDQVIPILEKMAQ
;
A
#
# COMPACT_ATOMS: atom_id res chain seq x y z
N LEU A 1 -37.79 -37.04 32.76
CA LEU A 1 -36.45 -36.98 33.39
C LEU A 1 -35.42 -36.88 32.27
N LEU A 2 -35.04 -35.64 31.97
CA LEU A 2 -34.21 -35.17 30.84
C LEU A 2 -32.77 -35.66 31.01
N SER A 3 -32.22 -36.48 30.11
CA SER A 3 -31.34 -36.13 28.98
C SER A 3 -30.31 -35.00 29.22
N GLU A 4 -29.21 -35.31 29.89
CA GLU A 4 -27.98 -34.52 29.82
C GLU A 4 -27.26 -34.79 28.48
N LYS A 5 -27.46 -33.90 27.51
CA LYS A 5 -26.56 -33.78 26.35
C LYS A 5 -25.39 -32.90 26.75
N MET A 6 -24.31 -33.55 27.19
CA MET A 6 -23.00 -32.93 27.39
C MET A 6 -22.55 -32.33 26.05
N THR A 7 -22.68 -31.01 25.92
CA THR A 7 -22.22 -30.26 24.75
C THR A 7 -20.71 -30.14 24.90
N LEU A 8 -19.97 -31.11 24.34
CA LEU A 8 -18.54 -31.00 24.16
C LEU A 8 -18.28 -29.86 23.19
N THR A 9 -18.04 -28.68 23.73
CA THR A 9 -17.39 -27.58 23.04
C THR A 9 -16.01 -28.06 22.63
N LEU A 10 -15.90 -28.54 21.38
CA LEU A 10 -14.63 -28.72 20.69
C LEU A 10 -13.97 -27.34 20.60
N SER A 11 -13.20 -27.00 21.64
CA SER A 11 -12.15 -26.00 21.54
C SER A 11 -11.23 -26.49 20.44
N LYS A 12 -11.34 -25.89 19.26
CA LYS A 12 -10.33 -26.07 18.23
C LYS A 12 -9.01 -25.54 18.84
N PRO A 13 -7.98 -26.38 19.00
CA PRO A 13 -6.68 -25.88 19.40
C PRO A 13 -6.20 -24.88 18.33
N ASN A 14 -5.70 -23.74 18.79
CA ASN A 14 -4.98 -22.76 17.98
C ASN A 14 -3.71 -23.41 17.42
N VAL A 15 -3.84 -24.10 16.29
CA VAL A 15 -2.71 -24.63 15.53
C VAL A 15 -2.51 -23.72 14.30
N PRO A 16 -1.33 -23.12 14.11
CA PRO A 16 -1.03 -22.30 12.95
C PRO A 16 -0.82 -23.22 11.73
N ILE A 17 -1.87 -23.48 10.95
CA ILE A 17 -1.85 -24.39 9.78
C ILE A 17 -1.61 -23.62 8.45
N ILE A 18 -1.38 -22.30 8.48
CA ILE A 18 -1.51 -21.38 7.32
C ILE A 18 -0.39 -21.38 6.24
N LEU A 19 0.89 -21.35 6.63
CA LEU A 19 1.93 -20.70 5.80
C LEU A 19 3.03 -21.61 5.22
N GLU A 20 3.39 -22.74 5.82
CA GLU A 20 4.42 -23.62 5.23
C GLU A 20 3.97 -24.21 3.88
N ASP A 21 2.67 -24.39 3.71
CA ASP A 21 2.07 -24.98 2.51
C ASP A 21 2.09 -24.03 1.31
N VAL A 22 1.83 -22.73 1.47
CA VAL A 22 1.75 -21.80 0.31
C VAL A 22 3.08 -21.62 -0.38
N PHE A 23 4.19 -21.51 0.36
CA PHE A 23 5.52 -21.44 -0.23
C PHE A 23 5.90 -22.76 -0.91
N GLY A 24 5.46 -23.91 -0.35
CA GLY A 24 5.54 -25.21 -1.02
C GLY A 24 4.83 -25.21 -2.36
N TRP A 25 3.56 -24.82 -2.38
CA TRP A 25 2.73 -24.77 -3.59
C TRP A 25 3.30 -23.82 -4.65
N VAL A 26 3.83 -22.66 -4.26
CA VAL A 26 4.50 -21.75 -5.20
C VAL A 26 5.76 -22.39 -5.76
N ARG A 27 6.60 -23.03 -4.93
CA ARG A 27 7.82 -23.71 -5.41
C ARG A 27 7.50 -24.83 -6.40
N GLU A 28 6.44 -25.58 -6.16
CA GLU A 28 5.95 -26.65 -7.01
C GLU A 28 5.21 -26.16 -8.27
N GLY A 29 4.80 -24.89 -8.32
CA GLY A 29 4.04 -24.33 -9.44
C GLY A 29 2.54 -24.63 -9.40
N ASN A 30 1.99 -25.00 -8.24
CA ASN A 30 0.57 -25.31 -8.08
C ASN A 30 -0.29 -24.03 -8.01
N ALA A 31 -0.59 -23.47 -9.19
CA ALA A 31 -1.37 -22.24 -9.31
C ALA A 31 -2.80 -22.33 -8.77
N PHE A 32 -3.38 -23.53 -8.65
CA PHE A 32 -4.72 -23.71 -8.11
C PHE A 32 -4.75 -23.47 -6.60
N GLN A 33 -3.87 -24.13 -5.84
CA GLN A 33 -3.81 -23.97 -4.40
C GLN A 33 -3.39 -22.55 -4.01
N VAL A 34 -2.45 -21.96 -4.75
CA VAL A 34 -2.05 -20.56 -4.54
C VAL A 34 -3.23 -19.61 -4.76
N ARG A 35 -4.08 -19.85 -5.78
CA ARG A 35 -5.29 -19.05 -5.99
C ARG A 35 -6.26 -19.15 -4.82
N VAL A 36 -6.56 -20.37 -4.38
CA VAL A 36 -7.49 -20.60 -3.25
C VAL A 36 -6.98 -19.91 -1.99
N TRP A 37 -5.66 -19.94 -1.75
CA TRP A 37 -5.04 -19.24 -0.64
C TRP A 37 -5.18 -17.72 -0.75
N LEU A 38 -4.99 -17.16 -1.96
CA LEU A 38 -5.11 -15.72 -2.23
C LEU A 38 -6.56 -15.19 -2.21
N ASP A 39 -7.57 -16.07 -2.26
CA ASP A 39 -8.98 -15.67 -2.19
C ASP A 39 -9.42 -15.33 -0.76
N ASP A 40 -8.67 -15.76 0.24
CA ASP A 40 -8.88 -15.36 1.64
C ASP A 40 -8.20 -14.02 1.92
N VAL A 41 -9.01 -13.04 2.33
CA VAL A 41 -8.61 -11.64 2.56
C VAL A 41 -7.69 -11.46 3.76
N GLU A 42 -7.63 -12.44 4.67
CA GLU A 42 -6.74 -12.38 5.83
C GLU A 42 -5.28 -12.69 5.47
N HIS A 43 -5.04 -13.31 4.32
CA HIS A 43 -3.69 -13.66 3.88
C HIS A 43 -2.97 -12.47 3.24
N ASP A 44 -1.71 -12.29 3.64
CA ASP A 44 -0.81 -11.31 3.05
C ASP A 44 0.16 -12.01 2.09
N LEU A 45 -0.02 -11.75 0.79
CA LEU A 45 0.81 -12.29 -0.27
C LEU A 45 2.21 -11.66 -0.35
N ASN A 46 2.44 -10.56 0.37
CA ASN A 46 3.74 -9.88 0.46
C ASN A 46 4.60 -10.37 1.61
N LEU A 47 4.11 -11.32 2.41
CA LEU A 47 4.90 -11.95 3.46
C LEU A 47 6.06 -12.73 2.83
N GLY A 48 7.25 -12.52 3.39
CA GLY A 48 8.43 -13.34 3.12
C GLY A 48 8.45 -14.60 3.99
N ASP A 49 9.14 -15.64 3.53
CA ASP A 49 9.56 -16.74 4.39
C ASP A 49 10.68 -16.29 5.37
N ASP A 50 11.23 -17.24 6.13
CA ASP A 50 12.29 -16.96 7.12
C ASP A 50 13.59 -16.40 6.48
N HIS A 51 13.74 -16.49 5.16
CA HIS A 51 14.85 -15.92 4.39
C HIS A 51 14.47 -14.62 3.66
N GLY A 52 13.28 -14.09 3.94
CA GLY A 52 12.72 -12.89 3.32
C GLY A 52 12.21 -13.09 1.89
N PHE A 53 12.12 -14.33 1.38
CA PHE A 53 11.59 -14.58 0.05
C PHE A 53 10.07 -14.51 0.06
N SER A 54 9.49 -13.53 -0.65
CA SER A 54 8.05 -13.46 -0.88
C SER A 54 7.57 -14.52 -1.88
N LEU A 55 6.25 -14.70 -2.00
CA LEU A 55 5.65 -15.57 -3.02
C LEU A 55 6.11 -15.19 -4.44
N LEU A 56 6.26 -13.89 -4.72
CA LEU A 56 6.72 -13.40 -6.02
C LEU A 56 8.18 -13.80 -6.28
N HIS A 57 9.04 -13.80 -5.26
CA HIS A 57 10.42 -14.28 -5.39
C HIS A 57 10.47 -15.75 -5.77
N TRP A 58 9.71 -16.60 -5.06
CA TRP A 58 9.68 -18.03 -5.35
C TRP A 58 9.07 -18.35 -6.73
N ALA A 59 8.00 -17.65 -7.12
CA ALA A 59 7.39 -17.80 -8.43
C ALA A 59 8.36 -17.37 -9.55
N ALA A 60 9.05 -16.25 -9.37
CA ALA A 60 10.04 -15.74 -10.32
C ALA A 60 11.26 -16.66 -10.45
N LYS A 61 11.76 -17.18 -9.33
CA LYS A 61 12.87 -18.16 -9.30
C LYS A 61 12.49 -19.48 -9.98
N GLY A 62 11.26 -19.96 -9.73
CA GLY A 62 10.74 -21.22 -10.25
C GLY A 62 10.29 -21.20 -11.71
N GLY A 63 10.17 -20.03 -12.33
CA GLY A 63 9.67 -19.92 -13.71
C GLY A 63 8.15 -20.01 -13.84
N HIS A 64 7.41 -19.82 -12.75
CA HIS A 64 5.97 -20.05 -12.69
C HIS A 64 5.16 -18.82 -13.15
N MET A 65 5.12 -18.57 -14.46
CA MET A 65 4.47 -17.39 -15.06
C MET A 65 3.03 -17.16 -14.57
N ASN A 66 2.20 -18.21 -14.54
CA ASN A 66 0.80 -18.09 -14.13
C ASN A 66 0.64 -17.60 -12.69
N ILE A 67 1.58 -17.96 -11.81
CA ILE A 67 1.60 -17.51 -10.41
C ILE A 67 2.11 -16.07 -10.34
N VAL A 68 3.17 -15.73 -11.09
CA VAL A 68 3.68 -14.36 -11.19
C VAL A 68 2.55 -13.41 -11.60
N ASP A 69 1.83 -13.71 -12.66
CA ASP A 69 0.73 -12.90 -13.16
C ASP A 69 -0.37 -12.68 -12.11
N MET A 70 -0.74 -13.77 -11.43
CA MET A 70 -1.76 -13.72 -10.39
C MET A 70 -1.32 -12.84 -9.21
N LEU A 71 -0.07 -12.99 -8.76
CA LEU A 71 0.49 -12.20 -7.67
C LEU A 71 0.61 -10.72 -8.05
N LEU A 72 1.04 -10.41 -9.27
CA LEU A 72 1.14 -9.02 -9.75
C LEU A 72 -0.22 -8.34 -9.84
N VAL A 73 -1.25 -9.04 -10.36
CA VAL A 73 -2.62 -8.50 -10.42
C VAL A 73 -3.21 -8.31 -9.02
N ARG A 74 -2.89 -9.19 -8.07
CA ARG A 74 -3.24 -9.06 -6.65
C ARG A 74 -2.32 -8.08 -5.91
N GLY A 75 -1.47 -7.32 -6.61
CA GLY A 75 -0.73 -6.22 -6.02
C GLY A 75 0.48 -6.64 -5.16
N ALA A 76 1.16 -7.71 -5.56
CA ALA A 76 2.46 -8.06 -5.00
C ALA A 76 3.46 -6.91 -5.12
N ARG A 77 4.24 -6.69 -4.07
CA ARG A 77 5.33 -5.71 -4.03
C ARG A 77 6.43 -6.17 -4.98
N ILE A 78 6.45 -5.58 -6.16
CA ILE A 78 7.35 -5.94 -7.27
C ILE A 78 8.83 -5.75 -6.88
N ASN A 79 9.13 -4.68 -6.13
CA ASN A 79 10.46 -4.33 -5.67
C ASN A 79 10.74 -4.77 -4.22
N ALA A 80 9.91 -5.68 -3.67
CA ALA A 80 10.25 -6.31 -2.39
C ALA A 80 11.60 -7.01 -2.50
N THR A 81 12.39 -6.93 -1.44
CA THR A 81 13.69 -7.59 -1.37
C THR A 81 13.73 -8.71 -0.34
N ASN A 82 14.51 -9.75 -0.62
CA ASN A 82 14.88 -10.78 0.35
C ASN A 82 16.02 -10.32 1.28
N ILE A 83 16.53 -11.21 2.15
CA ILE A 83 17.62 -10.86 3.08
C ILE A 83 18.90 -10.40 2.38
N GLY A 84 19.19 -10.91 1.18
CA GLY A 84 20.35 -10.52 0.34
C GLY A 84 20.08 -9.31 -0.56
N ASP A 85 18.97 -8.62 -0.34
CA ASP A 85 18.46 -7.52 -1.17
C ASP A 85 18.15 -7.88 -2.65
N ASP A 86 18.01 -9.17 -2.98
CA ASP A 86 17.56 -9.56 -4.31
C ASP A 86 16.05 -9.31 -4.43
N THR A 87 15.64 -8.76 -5.58
CA THR A 87 14.22 -8.63 -5.98
C THR A 87 13.78 -9.82 -6.83
N ALA A 88 12.48 -9.94 -7.10
CA ALA A 88 11.95 -10.92 -8.05
C ALA A 88 12.60 -10.79 -9.45
N LEU A 89 12.96 -9.58 -9.87
CA LEU A 89 13.64 -9.32 -11.14
C LEU A 89 15.09 -9.87 -11.16
N HIS A 90 15.81 -9.79 -10.04
CA HIS A 90 17.12 -10.41 -9.89
C HIS A 90 17.01 -11.93 -10.08
N LEU A 91 16.06 -12.56 -9.38
CA LEU A 91 15.87 -14.01 -9.43
C LEU A 91 15.43 -14.51 -10.80
N ALA A 92 14.48 -13.82 -11.46
CA ALA A 92 14.08 -14.16 -12.82
C ALA A 92 15.25 -14.06 -13.82
N SER A 93 16.08 -13.02 -13.68
CA SER A 93 17.27 -12.79 -14.52
C SER A 93 18.37 -13.82 -14.25
N ALA A 94 18.58 -14.23 -13.00
CA ALA A 94 19.59 -15.22 -12.62
C ALA A 94 19.22 -16.65 -13.06
N HIS A 95 17.94 -16.94 -13.27
CA HIS A 95 17.45 -18.25 -13.67
C HIS A 95 17.01 -18.37 -15.14
N GLY A 96 17.15 -17.29 -15.92
CA GLY A 96 16.91 -17.33 -17.37
C GLY A 96 15.43 -17.24 -17.78
N HIS A 97 14.54 -16.80 -16.89
CA HIS A 97 13.10 -16.74 -17.14
C HIS A 97 12.71 -15.44 -17.85
N ARG A 98 13.06 -15.34 -19.15
CA ARG A 98 12.87 -14.13 -19.96
C ARG A 98 11.44 -13.59 -19.95
N ASP A 99 10.44 -14.46 -20.07
CA ASP A 99 9.05 -14.01 -20.10
C ASP A 99 8.67 -13.33 -18.78
N ILE A 100 9.10 -13.88 -17.65
CA ILE A 100 8.86 -13.29 -16.31
C ILE A 100 9.58 -11.94 -16.19
N VAL A 101 10.82 -11.83 -16.69
CA VAL A 101 11.54 -10.56 -16.75
C VAL A 101 10.71 -9.51 -17.49
N HIS A 102 10.18 -9.85 -18.68
CA HIS A 102 9.36 -8.94 -19.45
C HIS A 102 8.09 -8.50 -18.69
N ARG A 103 7.42 -9.43 -18.00
CA ARG A 103 6.22 -9.12 -17.20
C ARG A 103 6.54 -8.22 -16.02
N LEU A 104 7.62 -8.48 -15.29
CA LEU A 104 8.07 -7.64 -14.17
C LEU A 104 8.41 -6.22 -14.65
N LEU A 105 9.13 -6.08 -15.78
CA LEU A 105 9.46 -4.77 -16.37
C LEU A 105 8.20 -4.01 -16.84
N THR A 106 7.24 -4.70 -17.45
CA THR A 106 5.94 -4.11 -17.84
C THR A 106 5.19 -3.56 -16.62
N HIS A 107 5.32 -4.21 -15.47
CA HIS A 107 4.77 -3.75 -14.20
C HIS A 107 5.65 -2.71 -13.47
N LYS A 108 6.65 -2.12 -14.14
CA LYS A 108 7.56 -1.10 -13.60
C LYS A 108 8.44 -1.58 -12.45
N ALA A 109 8.92 -2.82 -12.52
CA ALA A 109 10.02 -3.26 -11.67
C ALA A 109 11.23 -2.34 -11.80
N ASP A 110 11.92 -2.05 -10.69
CA ASP A 110 13.15 -1.28 -10.71
C ASP A 110 14.26 -2.09 -11.38
N VAL A 111 14.54 -1.73 -12.64
CA VAL A 111 15.53 -2.38 -13.50
C VAL A 111 16.96 -2.20 -12.98
N ASN A 112 17.21 -1.16 -12.19
CA ASN A 112 18.53 -0.81 -11.64
C ASN A 112 18.61 -1.08 -10.13
N ALA A 113 17.66 -1.83 -9.57
CA ALA A 113 17.72 -2.28 -8.19
C ALA A 113 19.07 -2.96 -7.92
N VAL A 114 19.68 -2.67 -6.77
CA VAL A 114 20.98 -3.22 -6.37
C VAL A 114 20.81 -4.09 -5.14
N ASN A 115 21.38 -5.30 -5.19
CA ASN A 115 21.37 -6.20 -4.06
C ASN A 115 22.48 -5.91 -3.05
N GLU A 116 22.65 -6.76 -2.03
CA GLU A 116 23.61 -6.52 -0.95
C GLU A 116 25.05 -6.44 -1.44
N HIS A 117 25.34 -7.06 -2.59
CA HIS A 117 26.66 -7.05 -3.24
C HIS A 117 26.82 -5.92 -4.26
N GLY A 118 25.79 -5.08 -4.45
CA GLY A 118 25.77 -4.05 -5.48
C GLY A 118 25.52 -4.59 -6.89
N ASN A 119 25.11 -5.86 -7.01
CA ASN A 119 24.75 -6.42 -8.31
C ASN A 119 23.32 -6.00 -8.67
N THR A 120 23.12 -5.69 -9.94
CA THR A 120 21.81 -5.42 -10.55
C THR A 120 21.27 -6.68 -11.24
N PRO A 121 19.99 -6.72 -11.66
CA PRO A 121 19.48 -7.83 -12.48
C PRO A 121 20.31 -8.05 -13.75
N LEU A 122 20.84 -6.98 -14.33
CA LEU A 122 21.71 -7.03 -15.51
C LEU A 122 23.05 -7.74 -15.21
N HIS A 123 23.62 -7.59 -14.01
CA HIS A 123 24.83 -8.33 -13.62
C HIS A 123 24.58 -9.84 -13.65
N TYR A 124 23.43 -10.29 -13.13
CA TYR A 124 23.07 -11.70 -13.15
C TYR A 124 22.84 -12.23 -14.57
N ALA A 125 22.10 -11.48 -15.40
CA ALA A 125 21.89 -11.85 -16.80
C ALA A 125 23.23 -11.98 -17.56
N CYS A 126 24.16 -11.04 -17.34
CA CYS A 126 25.49 -11.09 -17.94
C CYS A 126 26.34 -12.27 -17.44
N PHE A 127 26.38 -12.48 -16.14
CA PHE A 127 27.18 -13.54 -15.50
C PHE A 127 26.76 -14.94 -15.99
N TRP A 128 25.46 -15.19 -16.12
CA TRP A 128 24.93 -16.46 -16.62
C TRP A 128 24.89 -16.55 -18.16
N GLY A 129 25.13 -15.44 -18.86
CA GLY A 129 25.19 -15.39 -20.32
C GLY A 129 23.81 -15.37 -21.00
N TYR A 130 22.78 -14.87 -20.33
CA TYR A 130 21.43 -14.72 -20.88
C TYR A 130 21.32 -13.43 -21.71
N GLU A 131 21.88 -13.46 -22.91
CA GLU A 131 21.97 -12.33 -23.85
C GLU A 131 20.62 -11.64 -24.09
N ALA A 132 19.58 -12.40 -24.43
CA ALA A 132 18.25 -11.86 -24.70
C ALA A 132 17.63 -11.13 -23.49
N ILE A 133 17.89 -11.62 -22.27
CA ILE A 133 17.43 -10.97 -21.03
C ILE A 133 18.20 -9.68 -20.80
N ALA A 134 19.53 -9.70 -21.02
CA ALA A 134 20.36 -8.52 -20.87
C ALA A 134 19.97 -7.40 -21.84
N GLU A 135 19.68 -7.74 -23.11
CA GLU A 135 19.16 -6.77 -24.07
C GLU A 135 17.81 -6.18 -23.63
N ASP A 136 16.88 -7.02 -23.18
CA ASP A 136 15.56 -6.56 -22.76
C ASP A 136 15.67 -5.63 -21.54
N LEU A 137 16.54 -5.94 -20.58
CA LEU A 137 16.83 -5.06 -19.45
C LEU A 137 17.39 -3.70 -19.91
N ILE A 138 18.35 -3.69 -20.84
CA ILE A 138 18.95 -2.44 -21.37
C ILE A 138 17.90 -1.59 -22.10
N ARG A 139 17.05 -2.21 -22.92
CA ARG A 139 15.95 -1.53 -23.61
C ARG A 139 14.95 -0.90 -22.64
N HIS A 140 14.82 -1.45 -21.43
CA HIS A 140 13.98 -0.92 -20.35
C HIS A 140 14.76 0.02 -19.38
N GLY A 141 15.97 0.45 -19.75
CA GLY A 141 16.72 1.46 -19.00
C GLY A 141 17.72 0.92 -17.98
N ALA A 142 18.10 -0.37 -18.05
CA ALA A 142 19.19 -0.90 -17.23
C ALA A 142 20.52 -0.21 -17.57
N SER A 143 21.22 0.31 -16.57
CA SER A 143 22.51 0.96 -16.75
C SER A 143 23.65 -0.05 -16.77
N VAL A 144 24.46 -0.02 -17.83
CA VAL A 144 25.70 -0.84 -17.93
C VAL A 144 26.86 -0.31 -17.08
N GLY A 145 26.73 0.90 -16.53
CA GLY A 145 27.81 1.58 -15.81
C GLY A 145 27.82 1.35 -14.30
N ILE A 146 26.83 0.66 -13.73
CA ILE A 146 26.72 0.45 -12.28
C ILE A 146 27.78 -0.55 -11.83
N CYS A 147 28.70 -0.13 -10.96
CA CYS A 147 29.70 -1.02 -10.36
C CYS A 147 29.14 -1.70 -9.11
N ASN A 148 29.43 -3.00 -8.97
CA ASN A 148 29.19 -3.74 -7.74
C ASN A 148 30.29 -3.48 -6.68
N LYS A 149 30.19 -4.14 -5.50
CA LYS A 149 31.19 -4.03 -4.42
C LYS A 149 32.63 -4.38 -4.83
N TYR A 150 32.80 -5.15 -5.90
CA TYR A 150 34.10 -5.57 -6.41
C TYR A 150 34.65 -4.61 -7.47
N GLY A 151 33.89 -3.57 -7.84
CA GLY A 151 34.25 -2.62 -8.89
C GLY A 151 33.92 -3.11 -10.31
N ASP A 152 33.27 -4.27 -10.43
CA ASP A 152 32.88 -4.84 -11.72
C ASP A 152 31.58 -4.22 -12.21
N THR A 153 31.51 -3.90 -13.50
CA THR A 153 30.26 -3.57 -14.19
C THR A 153 29.55 -4.84 -14.67
N PRO A 154 28.26 -4.79 -15.08
CA PRO A 154 27.59 -5.93 -15.67
C PRO A 154 28.36 -6.51 -16.87
N VAL A 155 28.91 -5.63 -17.71
CA VAL A 155 29.67 -6.02 -18.91
C VAL A 155 30.96 -6.76 -18.55
N ASP A 156 31.61 -6.42 -17.44
CA ASP A 156 32.82 -7.10 -16.96
C ASP A 156 32.53 -8.56 -16.53
N LYS A 157 31.27 -8.88 -16.15
CA LYS A 157 30.84 -10.24 -15.83
C LYS A 157 30.46 -11.08 -17.05
N CYS A 158 30.31 -10.46 -18.21
CA CYS A 158 29.91 -11.13 -19.42
C CYS A 158 31.06 -11.91 -20.07
N ARG A 159 30.72 -12.97 -20.84
CA ARG A 159 31.70 -13.64 -21.72
C ARG A 159 32.07 -12.71 -22.88
N SER A 160 33.29 -12.86 -23.41
CA SER A 160 33.88 -11.93 -24.39
C SER A 160 33.09 -11.74 -25.71
N ASN A 161 32.27 -12.72 -26.10
CA ASN A 161 31.37 -12.62 -27.25
C ASN A 161 30.09 -11.84 -26.92
N ILE A 162 29.43 -12.17 -25.80
CA ILE A 162 28.18 -11.54 -25.34
C ILE A 162 28.41 -10.07 -24.95
N ALA A 163 29.57 -9.79 -24.34
CA ALA A 163 29.95 -8.43 -23.95
C ALA A 163 29.93 -7.44 -25.14
N LYS A 164 30.37 -7.87 -26.32
CA LYS A 164 30.36 -7.02 -27.53
C LYS A 164 28.94 -6.65 -27.92
N HIS A 165 28.03 -7.63 -27.96
CA HIS A 165 26.65 -7.40 -28.37
C HIS A 165 25.87 -6.53 -27.36
N ILE A 166 26.13 -6.74 -26.07
CA ILE A 166 25.56 -5.91 -25.00
C ILE A 166 26.08 -4.47 -25.07
N CYS A 167 27.38 -4.26 -25.33
CA CYS A 167 27.93 -2.93 -25.54
C CYS A 167 27.30 -2.24 -26.77
N GLU A 168 27.15 -2.95 -27.88
CA GLU A 168 26.48 -2.43 -29.08
C GLU A 168 25.03 -2.02 -28.76
N THR A 169 24.30 -2.87 -28.03
CA THR A 169 22.92 -2.58 -27.60
C THR A 169 22.86 -1.38 -26.66
N ALA A 170 23.77 -1.27 -25.69
CA ALA A 170 23.85 -0.15 -24.77
C ALA A 170 24.13 1.18 -25.48
N VAL A 171 25.05 1.17 -26.46
CA VAL A 171 25.35 2.35 -27.30
C VAL A 171 24.13 2.75 -28.13
N ASN A 172 23.40 1.78 -28.72
CA ASN A 172 22.17 2.04 -29.45
C ASN A 172 21.07 2.64 -28.56
N CYS A 173 21.04 2.29 -27.28
CA CYS A 173 20.16 2.88 -26.27
C CYS A 173 20.69 4.21 -25.69
N GLY A 174 21.79 4.75 -26.22
CA GLY A 174 22.33 6.06 -25.84
C GLY A 174 23.14 6.08 -24.55
N GLN A 175 23.63 4.93 -24.08
CA GLN A 175 24.47 4.86 -22.88
C GLN A 175 25.95 5.10 -23.19
N ASP A 176 26.65 5.79 -22.29
CA ASP A 176 28.12 5.94 -22.36
C ASP A 176 28.81 4.77 -21.65
N LEU A 177 29.65 4.03 -22.39
CA LEU A 177 30.39 2.88 -21.87
C LEU A 177 31.54 3.28 -20.92
N ASN A 178 31.99 4.53 -20.96
CA ASN A 178 33.03 5.04 -20.07
C ASN A 178 32.46 5.52 -18.73
N TYR A 179 31.16 5.73 -18.66
CA TYR A 179 30.48 6.19 -17.46
C TYR A 179 30.40 5.04 -16.44
N ARG A 180 31.19 5.15 -15.36
CA ARG A 180 31.20 4.21 -14.24
C ARG A 180 30.62 4.86 -13.01
N LEU A 181 29.54 4.28 -12.49
CA LEU A 181 28.94 4.62 -11.22
C LEU A 181 29.58 3.76 -10.13
N PRO A 182 30.45 4.32 -9.27
CA PRO A 182 31.08 3.54 -8.22
C PRO A 182 30.03 3.04 -7.23
N TYR A 183 30.24 1.82 -6.72
CA TYR A 183 29.43 1.29 -5.64
C TYR A 183 29.45 2.25 -4.45
N ARG A 184 28.26 2.65 -4.00
CA ARG A 184 28.06 3.36 -2.74
C ARG A 184 27.30 2.43 -1.82
N ASP A 185 27.79 2.26 -0.60
CA ASP A 185 27.04 1.50 0.39
C ASP A 185 25.75 2.25 0.72
N GLN A 186 24.63 1.72 0.22
CA GLN A 186 23.29 2.26 0.42
C GLN A 186 22.59 1.57 1.60
N SER A 187 23.33 0.86 2.46
CA SER A 187 22.82 0.29 3.72
C SER A 187 22.07 1.30 4.60
N TRP A 188 22.29 2.61 4.42
CA TRP A 188 21.63 3.70 5.16
C TRP A 188 20.50 4.42 4.40
N LYS A 189 20.25 4.14 3.12
CA LYS A 189 19.09 4.73 2.42
C LYS A 189 17.89 3.83 2.63
N GLY A 190 16.86 4.32 3.32
CA GLY A 190 15.56 3.67 3.50
C GLY A 190 14.74 3.47 2.21
N THR A 191 15.39 3.25 1.07
CA THR A 191 14.80 2.83 -0.21
C THR A 191 14.78 1.30 -0.36
N LYS A 192 15.32 0.56 0.62
CA LYS A 192 15.25 -0.89 0.67
C LYS A 192 13.93 -1.29 1.31
N THR A 193 12.92 -1.58 0.50
CA THR A 193 11.71 -2.27 0.95
C THR A 193 12.02 -3.74 1.25
N ARG A 194 12.73 -3.97 2.36
CA ARG A 194 12.70 -5.28 3.00
C ARG A 194 11.24 -5.56 3.29
N SER A 195 10.77 -6.76 2.98
CA SER A 195 9.47 -7.24 3.46
C SER A 195 9.59 -7.25 4.99
N ARG A 196 9.27 -6.11 5.65
CA ARG A 196 9.46 -5.91 7.10
C ARG A 196 8.48 -6.84 7.81
N ASP A 197 9.01 -8.02 8.07
CA ASP A 197 8.52 -9.12 8.89
C ASP A 197 7.12 -9.65 8.62
N ALA A 198 7.14 -10.90 8.16
CA ALA A 198 5.99 -11.73 7.92
C ALA A 198 5.24 -12.23 9.18
N THR A 199 5.45 -11.62 10.34
CA THR A 199 4.94 -12.13 11.63
C THR A 199 3.71 -11.40 12.14
N LEU A 200 3.46 -10.18 11.67
CA LEU A 200 2.42 -9.31 12.22
C LEU A 200 1.00 -9.83 11.93
N SER A 201 0.81 -10.63 10.88
CA SER A 201 -0.49 -11.22 10.53
C SER A 201 -0.84 -12.48 11.34
N ARG A 202 0.10 -13.09 12.06
CA ARG A 202 -0.04 -14.46 12.61
C ARG A 202 -0.83 -14.55 13.92
N TYR A 203 -1.09 -13.43 14.61
CA TYR A 203 -1.68 -13.45 15.96
C TYR A 203 -3.02 -12.70 16.01
N SER A 204 -4.09 -13.44 16.32
CA SER A 204 -5.39 -12.88 16.65
C SER A 204 -5.40 -12.41 18.11
N GLY A 205 -5.30 -11.10 18.33
CA GLY A 205 -5.38 -10.48 19.66
C GLY A 205 -4.01 -10.37 20.34
N VAL A 206 -3.67 -9.15 20.72
CA VAL A 206 -2.40 -8.80 21.37
C VAL A 206 -2.70 -8.09 22.68
N ASP A 207 -1.91 -8.37 23.71
CA ASP A 207 -1.98 -7.64 24.97
C ASP A 207 -1.28 -6.29 24.83
N ILE A 208 -1.84 -5.24 25.43
CA ILE A 208 -1.24 -3.90 25.38
C ILE A 208 0.18 -3.87 25.95
N ALA A 209 0.48 -4.75 26.91
CA ALA A 209 1.80 -4.88 27.52
C ALA A 209 2.89 -5.38 26.55
N GLN A 210 2.50 -6.03 25.45
CA GLN A 210 3.43 -6.46 24.41
C GLN A 210 3.75 -5.32 23.43
N LEU A 211 2.94 -4.24 23.42
CA LEU A 211 3.21 -3.04 22.64
C LEU A 211 4.16 -2.15 23.43
N GLN A 212 5.40 -2.03 22.97
CA GLN A 212 6.37 -1.11 23.56
C GLN A 212 6.11 0.30 23.03
N LEU A 213 5.06 0.96 23.54
CA LEU A 213 4.72 2.34 23.17
C LEU A 213 5.76 3.31 23.74
N GLN A 214 6.30 4.19 22.87
CA GLN A 214 7.41 5.07 23.21
C GLN A 214 7.04 6.55 23.10
N ILE A 215 6.45 6.96 21.97
CA ILE A 215 6.23 8.37 21.64
C ILE A 215 4.73 8.59 21.37
N LYS A 216 4.11 9.57 22.04
CA LYS A 216 2.77 10.03 21.69
C LYS A 216 2.88 10.92 20.45
N ILE A 217 2.28 10.51 19.33
CA ILE A 217 2.25 11.25 18.07
C ILE A 217 1.17 12.34 18.15
N SER A 218 -0.05 11.96 18.54
CA SER A 218 -1.17 12.88 18.60
C SER A 218 -2.17 12.50 19.68
N ASP A 219 -2.92 13.50 20.14
CA ASP A 219 -4.02 13.36 21.08
C ASP A 219 -5.25 14.02 20.48
N GLY A 220 -6.24 13.21 20.12
CA GLY A 220 -7.42 13.65 19.38
C GLY A 220 -8.73 13.18 20.01
N PRO A 221 -9.86 13.75 19.59
CA PRO A 221 -11.17 13.37 20.10
C PRO A 221 -11.56 11.92 19.75
N THR A 222 -10.98 11.36 18.68
CA THR A 222 -11.18 10.00 18.20
C THR A 222 -10.34 8.97 19.00
N GLY A 223 -9.25 9.41 19.62
CA GLY A 223 -8.26 8.53 20.22
C GLY A 223 -6.88 9.17 20.33
N GLU A 224 -6.02 8.49 21.09
CA GLU A 224 -4.60 8.81 21.17
C GLU A 224 -3.81 7.98 20.17
N LEU A 225 -2.82 8.58 19.54
CA LEU A 225 -1.93 7.92 18.60
C LEU A 225 -0.53 7.79 19.20
N TRP A 226 -0.04 6.56 19.28
CA TRP A 226 1.26 6.23 19.87
C TRP A 226 2.14 5.52 18.86
N ARG A 227 3.39 5.95 18.73
CA ARG A 227 4.46 5.19 18.08
C ARG A 227 5.06 4.23 19.08
N GLY A 228 5.30 3.00 18.64
CA GLY A 228 5.97 2.00 19.45
C GLY A 228 6.57 0.89 18.61
N THR A 229 7.02 -0.15 19.30
CA THR A 229 7.51 -1.38 18.69
C THR A 229 6.70 -2.57 19.14
N TRP A 230 6.39 -3.48 18.22
CA TRP A 230 5.75 -4.77 18.52
C TRP A 230 6.45 -5.87 17.72
N GLN A 231 6.96 -6.90 18.41
CA GLN A 231 7.75 -7.99 17.82
C GLN A 231 8.92 -7.49 16.94
N GLY A 232 9.60 -6.41 17.36
CA GLY A 232 10.71 -5.81 16.60
C GLY A 232 10.31 -4.86 15.48
N ASN A 233 9.01 -4.75 15.17
CA ASN A 233 8.51 -3.88 14.10
C ASN A 233 7.99 -2.55 14.64
N GLU A 234 8.22 -1.48 13.88
CA GLU A 234 7.68 -0.17 14.20
C GLU A 234 6.20 -0.10 13.85
N ILE A 235 5.41 0.30 14.83
CA ILE A 235 3.97 0.32 14.75
C ILE A 235 3.40 1.65 15.23
N VAL A 236 2.19 1.91 14.77
CA VAL A 236 1.31 2.96 15.28
C VAL A 236 0.13 2.32 15.95
N ALA A 237 0.00 2.56 17.26
CA ALA A 237 -1.10 2.11 18.08
C ALA A 237 -2.07 3.27 18.31
N ARG A 238 -3.30 3.11 17.84
CA ARG A 238 -4.41 4.05 18.09
C ARG A 238 -5.24 3.54 19.25
N ILE A 239 -5.15 4.20 20.40
CA ILE A 239 -5.97 3.91 21.57
C ILE A 239 -7.29 4.67 21.42
N LEU A 240 -8.41 3.94 21.34
CA LEU A 240 -9.72 4.54 21.10
C LEU A 240 -10.22 5.30 22.33
N ASN A 241 -10.57 6.57 22.15
CA ASN A 241 -11.11 7.39 23.24
C ASN A 241 -12.61 7.11 23.42
N LEU A 242 -12.94 6.21 24.35
CA LEU A 242 -14.32 5.81 24.64
C LEU A 242 -14.64 6.14 26.10
N ARG A 243 -15.80 6.78 26.33
CA ARG A 243 -16.28 7.08 27.70
C ARG A 243 -16.39 5.84 28.59
N GLU A 244 -16.79 4.72 28.00
CA GLU A 244 -16.94 3.43 28.67
C GLU A 244 -16.84 2.30 27.63
N VAL A 245 -16.12 1.24 27.96
CA VAL A 245 -16.01 0.02 27.15
C VAL A 245 -16.88 -1.07 27.76
N THR A 246 -18.12 -1.19 27.26
CA THR A 246 -19.03 -2.24 27.69
C THR A 246 -18.68 -3.58 27.01
N PRO A 247 -19.08 -4.74 27.58
CA PRO A 247 -18.86 -6.04 26.94
C PRO A 247 -19.45 -6.14 25.53
N ARG A 248 -20.49 -5.35 25.23
CA ARG A 248 -21.05 -5.24 23.88
C ARG A 248 -20.06 -4.57 22.92
N LYS A 249 -19.48 -3.42 23.29
CA LYS A 249 -18.48 -2.73 22.45
C LYS A 249 -17.23 -3.58 22.21
N SER A 250 -16.78 -4.30 23.24
CA SER A 250 -15.66 -5.24 23.12
C SER A 250 -15.96 -6.37 22.12
N ARG A 251 -17.19 -6.91 22.12
CA ARG A 251 -17.63 -7.92 21.15
C ARG A 251 -17.74 -7.36 19.73
N ASP A 252 -18.41 -6.21 19.58
CA ASP A 252 -18.57 -5.54 18.28
C ASP A 252 -17.19 -5.21 17.68
N PHE A 253 -16.23 -4.77 18.51
CA PHE A 253 -14.84 -4.51 18.10
C PHE A 253 -14.16 -5.78 17.58
N GLN A 254 -14.29 -6.90 18.30
CA GLN A 254 -13.71 -8.19 17.92
C GLN A 254 -14.30 -8.73 16.60
N GLU A 255 -15.58 -8.44 16.34
CA GLU A 255 -16.28 -8.88 15.12
C GLU A 255 -15.95 -8.00 13.90
N GLU A 256 -15.79 -6.69 14.10
CA GLU A 256 -15.58 -5.74 13.01
C GLU A 256 -14.11 -5.64 12.56
N TYR A 257 -13.13 -5.71 13.47
CA TYR A 257 -11.72 -5.46 13.11
C TYR A 257 -11.10 -6.45 12.10
N PRO A 258 -11.45 -7.76 12.03
CA PRO A 258 -10.80 -8.67 11.10
C PRO A 258 -10.98 -8.25 9.64
N ARG A 259 -12.11 -7.57 9.35
CA ARG A 259 -12.41 -7.02 8.01
C ARG A 259 -11.47 -5.90 7.58
N LEU A 260 -10.74 -5.30 8.52
CA LEU A 260 -9.79 -4.21 8.28
C LEU A 260 -8.36 -4.73 8.05
N ARG A 261 -8.14 -6.05 8.18
CA ARG A 261 -6.84 -6.71 7.98
C ARG A 261 -6.63 -7.06 6.51
N ILE A 262 -6.67 -6.05 5.65
CA ILE A 262 -6.65 -6.25 4.20
C ILE A 262 -5.24 -6.08 3.66
N PHE A 263 -4.56 -7.21 3.45
CA PHE A 263 -3.17 -7.22 3.00
C PHE A 263 -3.01 -7.41 1.49
N SER A 264 -4.10 -7.74 0.80
CA SER A 264 -4.13 -8.08 -0.61
C SER A 264 -4.03 -6.89 -1.57
N HIS A 265 -3.80 -5.67 -1.08
CA HIS A 265 -3.69 -4.49 -1.95
C HIS A 265 -2.56 -3.53 -1.52
N PRO A 266 -1.71 -3.07 -2.45
CA PRO A 266 -0.51 -2.28 -2.13
C PRO A 266 -0.83 -0.87 -1.63
N ASN A 267 -1.94 -0.29 -2.10
CA ASN A 267 -2.43 1.03 -1.67
C ASN A 267 -3.37 0.98 -0.46
N VAL A 268 -3.38 -0.13 0.29
CA VAL A 268 -4.11 -0.25 1.55
C VAL A 268 -3.09 -0.48 2.66
N CYS A 269 -3.19 0.29 3.74
CA CYS A 269 -2.44 0.07 4.97
C CYS A 269 -3.36 -0.70 5.94
N PRO A 270 -3.15 -2.02 6.09
CA PRO A 270 -4.02 -2.87 6.88
C PRO A 270 -3.90 -2.59 8.37
N VAL A 271 -4.95 -2.99 9.09
CA VAL A 271 -4.84 -3.23 10.53
C VAL A 271 -4.02 -4.50 10.74
N LEU A 272 -2.90 -4.38 11.43
CA LEU A 272 -2.01 -5.51 11.72
C LEU A 272 -2.64 -6.41 12.79
N THR A 273 -3.00 -5.77 13.90
CA THR A 273 -3.57 -6.43 15.08
C THR A 273 -4.42 -5.45 15.88
N CYS A 274 -5.15 -5.97 16.86
CA CYS A 274 -5.98 -5.21 17.78
C CYS A 274 -5.80 -5.71 19.21
N CYS A 275 -5.85 -4.80 20.18
CA CYS A 275 -5.89 -5.12 21.59
C CYS A 275 -7.31 -4.86 22.11
N ASN A 276 -7.96 -5.91 22.59
CA ASN A 276 -9.30 -5.84 23.17
C ASN A 276 -9.21 -6.06 24.69
N GLN A 277 -8.71 -5.05 25.41
CA GLN A 277 -8.47 -5.13 26.85
C GLN A 277 -9.13 -3.95 27.56
N PRO A 278 -10.44 -4.03 27.88
CA PRO A 278 -11.16 -2.95 28.56
C PRO A 278 -10.40 -2.43 29.80
N PRO A 279 -10.22 -1.11 29.96
CA PRO A 279 -10.87 -0.03 29.22
C PRO A 279 -10.21 0.34 27.88
N ASN A 280 -9.10 -0.28 27.50
CA ASN A 280 -8.32 0.06 26.32
C ASN A 280 -8.70 -0.83 25.12
N LEU A 281 -9.31 -0.21 24.11
CA LEU A 281 -9.41 -0.79 22.77
C LEU A 281 -8.34 -0.13 21.90
N VAL A 282 -7.44 -0.92 21.32
CA VAL A 282 -6.31 -0.41 20.56
C VAL A 282 -6.30 -1.05 19.18
N VAL A 283 -6.16 -0.21 18.15
CA VAL A 283 -5.95 -0.66 16.77
C VAL A 283 -4.49 -0.41 16.41
N VAL A 284 -3.82 -1.41 15.86
CA VAL A 284 -2.40 -1.34 15.52
C VAL A 284 -2.24 -1.39 14.00
N SER A 285 -1.49 -0.43 13.47
CA SER A 285 -1.14 -0.32 12.05
C SER A 285 0.37 -0.16 11.89
N GLN A 286 0.86 -0.33 10.67
CA GLN A 286 2.27 -0.12 10.35
C GLN A 286 2.63 1.37 10.53
N TYR A 287 3.79 1.65 11.13
CA TYR A 287 4.31 3.01 11.18
C TYR A 287 4.76 3.47 9.79
N MET A 288 4.25 4.62 9.36
CA MET A 288 4.62 5.29 8.12
C MET A 288 5.48 6.51 8.44
N PRO A 289 6.72 6.61 7.94
CA PRO A 289 7.68 7.62 8.40
C PRO A 289 7.29 9.05 8.02
N PHE A 290 6.54 9.22 6.93
CA PHE A 290 6.09 10.53 6.47
C PHE A 290 4.71 10.92 7.02
N GLY A 291 4.06 10.04 7.79
CA GLY A 291 2.75 10.29 8.37
C GLY A 291 1.62 10.30 7.34
N SER A 292 0.61 11.13 7.61
CA SER A 292 -0.54 11.30 6.72
C SER A 292 -0.26 12.28 5.57
N LEU A 293 -1.08 12.23 4.53
CA LEU A 293 -1.05 13.18 3.43
C LEU A 293 -1.30 14.60 3.95
N TYR A 294 -2.13 14.77 4.98
CA TYR A 294 -2.32 16.07 5.63
C TYR A 294 -1.01 16.63 6.21
N ASN A 295 -0.22 15.79 6.89
CA ASN A 295 1.10 16.20 7.43
C ASN A 295 2.05 16.63 6.30
N ILE A 296 2.00 15.96 5.15
CA ILE A 296 2.86 16.28 4.02
C ILE A 296 2.47 17.60 3.34
N LEU A 297 1.17 17.82 3.16
CA LEU A 297 0.67 18.97 2.40
C LEU A 297 0.66 20.26 3.21
N HIS A 298 0.33 20.19 4.50
CA HIS A 298 0.02 21.37 5.32
C HIS A 298 0.95 21.58 6.50
N GLU A 299 1.56 20.51 7.01
CA GLU A 299 2.57 20.63 8.05
C GLU A 299 3.97 20.70 7.41
N GLN A 300 4.97 21.16 8.17
CA GLN A 300 6.35 21.27 7.70
C GLN A 300 6.94 19.87 7.49
N SER A 301 6.64 19.26 6.34
CA SER A 301 7.27 18.04 5.88
C SER A 301 8.50 18.39 5.06
N GLY A 302 9.56 17.57 5.15
CA GLY A 302 10.76 17.71 4.33
C GLY A 302 10.56 17.28 2.86
N ILE A 303 9.31 16.99 2.45
CA ILE A 303 8.99 16.41 1.15
C ILE A 303 8.37 17.49 0.25
N VAL A 304 9.06 17.81 -0.84
CA VAL A 304 8.48 18.63 -1.89
C VAL A 304 7.65 17.75 -2.80
N VAL A 305 6.33 17.85 -2.68
CA VAL A 305 5.41 17.20 -3.61
C VAL A 305 5.28 18.12 -4.83
N ASP A 306 5.68 17.65 -6.00
CA ASP A 306 5.48 18.37 -7.28
C ASP A 306 4.17 17.90 -7.95
N HIS A 307 3.92 18.35 -9.19
CA HIS A 307 2.71 17.95 -9.91
C HIS A 307 2.68 16.46 -10.23
N ALA A 308 3.83 15.87 -10.58
CA ALA A 308 3.93 14.46 -10.92
C ALA A 308 3.67 13.56 -9.69
N GLN A 309 4.24 13.92 -8.54
CA GLN A 309 4.04 13.21 -7.28
C GLN A 309 2.60 13.37 -6.77
N ALA A 310 1.99 14.55 -6.93
CA ALA A 310 0.58 14.76 -6.59
C ALA A 310 -0.34 13.86 -7.44
N LEU A 311 -0.08 13.73 -8.74
CA LEU A 311 -0.80 12.80 -9.61
C LEU A 311 -0.56 11.34 -9.22
N LYS A 312 0.68 10.97 -8.85
CA LYS A 312 0.99 9.62 -8.34
C LYS A 312 0.16 9.31 -7.10
N PHE A 313 0.13 10.21 -6.12
CA PHE A 313 -0.71 10.05 -4.93
C PHE A 313 -2.20 9.93 -5.28
N ALA A 314 -2.70 10.75 -6.20
CA ALA A 314 -4.08 10.66 -6.65
C ALA A 314 -4.41 9.30 -7.29
N ILE A 315 -3.51 8.75 -8.12
CA ILE A 315 -3.65 7.43 -8.75
C ILE A 315 -3.66 6.33 -7.69
N ASP A 316 -2.73 6.38 -6.74
CA ASP A 316 -2.61 5.42 -5.65
C ASP A 316 -3.88 5.38 -4.78
N ILE A 317 -4.39 6.56 -4.39
CA ILE A 317 -5.64 6.69 -3.63
C ILE A 317 -6.82 6.15 -4.44
N ALA A 318 -6.91 6.50 -5.74
CA ALA A 318 -8.00 6.04 -6.60
C ALA A 318 -8.00 4.51 -6.77
N ARG A 319 -6.82 3.89 -6.93
CA ARG A 319 -6.67 2.42 -6.99
C ARG A 319 -7.06 1.75 -5.69
N GLY A 320 -6.60 2.29 -4.55
CA GLY A 320 -7.00 1.81 -3.24
C GLY A 320 -8.53 1.84 -3.06
N MET A 321 -9.16 2.96 -3.40
CA MET A 321 -10.62 3.12 -3.24
C MET A 321 -11.42 2.25 -4.21
N ALA A 322 -10.96 2.09 -5.46
CA ALA A 322 -11.57 1.16 -6.42
C ALA A 322 -11.59 -0.27 -5.86
N PHE A 323 -10.47 -0.69 -5.27
CA PHE A 323 -10.36 -1.97 -4.62
C PHE A 323 -11.30 -2.08 -3.40
N LEU A 324 -11.33 -1.08 -2.50
CA LEU A 324 -12.27 -1.10 -1.36
C LEU A 324 -13.74 -1.17 -1.80
N HIS A 325 -14.10 -0.53 -2.91
CA HIS A 325 -15.44 -0.55 -3.51
C HIS A 325 -15.79 -1.87 -4.20
N SER A 326 -14.78 -2.71 -4.46
CA SER A 326 -14.93 -4.05 -5.03
C SER A 326 -15.18 -5.13 -3.96
N LEU A 327 -14.90 -4.84 -2.69
CA LEU A 327 -15.10 -5.77 -1.58
C LEU A 327 -16.60 -6.02 -1.33
N ASP A 328 -16.94 -7.28 -1.09
CA ASP A 328 -18.28 -7.72 -0.69
C ASP A 328 -18.18 -8.57 0.59
N PRO A 329 -18.71 -8.11 1.73
CA PRO A 329 -19.43 -6.84 1.95
C PRO A 329 -18.49 -5.62 1.93
N PRO A 330 -19.00 -4.43 1.54
CA PRO A 330 -18.20 -3.20 1.55
C PRO A 330 -17.81 -2.78 2.96
N ILE A 331 -16.67 -2.11 3.09
CA ILE A 331 -16.23 -1.53 4.37
C ILE A 331 -17.16 -0.39 4.74
N ALA A 332 -17.90 -0.56 5.84
CA ALA A 332 -18.78 0.48 6.33
C ALA A 332 -18.00 1.56 7.08
N ARG A 333 -18.44 2.83 6.97
CA ARG A 333 -17.95 3.97 7.77
C ARG A 333 -16.46 4.29 7.60
N TYR A 334 -15.88 3.97 6.45
CA TYR A 334 -14.62 4.57 6.01
C TYR A 334 -14.93 5.94 5.39
N TYR A 335 -14.41 7.02 5.96
CA TYR A 335 -14.64 8.39 5.48
C TYR A 335 -13.33 8.94 4.94
N LEU A 336 -13.13 8.82 3.63
CA LEU A 336 -11.89 9.25 2.98
C LEU A 336 -11.61 10.74 3.26
N ASN A 337 -10.40 11.04 3.74
CA ASN A 337 -9.84 12.38 3.86
C ASN A 337 -8.30 12.31 3.80
N SER A 338 -7.61 13.44 3.85
CA SER A 338 -6.14 13.55 3.85
C SER A 338 -5.45 12.93 5.06
N ASP A 339 -6.08 12.89 6.23
CA ASP A 339 -5.54 12.23 7.44
C ASP A 339 -5.54 10.71 7.32
N HIS A 340 -6.52 10.13 6.61
CA HIS A 340 -6.67 8.68 6.43
C HIS A 340 -5.75 8.13 5.33
N VAL A 341 -5.09 8.99 4.56
CA VAL A 341 -4.11 8.59 3.56
C VAL A 341 -2.73 8.70 4.19
N VAL A 342 -2.01 7.60 4.33
CA VAL A 342 -0.65 7.56 4.86
C VAL A 342 0.35 7.30 3.74
N ILE A 343 1.54 7.90 3.85
CA ILE A 343 2.58 7.82 2.81
C ILE A 343 3.75 6.95 3.27
N ASP A 344 4.06 5.94 2.47
CA ASP A 344 5.18 5.02 2.71
C ASP A 344 6.53 5.61 2.30
N GLU A 345 7.62 4.93 2.67
CA GLU A 345 9.02 5.23 2.34
C GLU A 345 9.24 5.47 0.84
N ASP A 346 8.50 4.77 -0.02
CA ASP A 346 8.57 4.86 -1.49
C ASP A 346 7.76 6.02 -2.11
N LEU A 347 7.24 6.94 -1.28
CA LEU A 347 6.31 7.99 -1.71
C LEU A 347 5.10 7.40 -2.46
N CYS A 348 4.53 6.34 -1.88
CA CYS A 348 3.30 5.70 -2.35
C CYS A 348 2.19 5.97 -1.33
N ALA A 349 1.01 6.36 -1.81
CA ALA A 349 -0.12 6.62 -0.94
C ALA A 349 -0.86 5.32 -0.59
N LYS A 350 -1.19 5.16 0.70
CA LYS A 350 -1.95 4.02 1.22
C LYS A 350 -3.14 4.49 2.06
N LEU A 351 -4.27 3.81 1.90
CA LEU A 351 -5.47 4.05 2.68
C LEU A 351 -5.34 3.37 4.04
N ASN A 352 -5.34 4.13 5.13
CA ASN A 352 -5.17 3.60 6.47
C ASN A 352 -6.48 3.00 7.01
N MET A 353 -6.53 1.67 7.12
CA MET A 353 -7.72 0.99 7.62
C MET A 353 -7.92 1.17 9.13
N ALA A 354 -6.87 1.53 9.88
CA ALA A 354 -6.97 1.77 11.31
C ALA A 354 -7.79 3.01 11.69
N ASP A 355 -8.06 3.90 10.72
CA ASP A 355 -8.89 5.08 10.91
C ASP A 355 -10.38 4.84 10.61
N THR A 356 -10.72 3.63 10.15
CA THR A 356 -12.12 3.22 9.94
C THR A 356 -12.87 3.24 11.25
N LYS A 357 -14.08 3.83 11.24
CA LYS A 357 -14.89 3.96 12.46
C LYS A 357 -15.69 2.70 12.75
N PHE A 358 -15.57 2.19 13.98
CA PHE A 358 -16.39 1.08 14.48
C PHE A 358 -17.84 1.53 14.73
N SER A 359 -18.78 0.58 14.72
CA SER A 359 -20.23 0.87 14.90
C SER A 359 -20.62 1.60 16.19
N PHE A 360 -19.79 1.50 17.24
CA PHE A 360 -20.02 2.13 18.53
C PHE A 360 -19.30 3.48 18.70
N GLN A 361 -18.42 3.86 17.77
CA GLN A 361 -17.72 5.14 17.82
C GLN A 361 -18.61 6.28 17.32
N GLU A 362 -18.50 7.42 17.98
CA GLU A 362 -18.93 8.74 17.46
C GLU A 362 -20.33 8.79 16.84
N LYS A 363 -21.29 8.10 17.46
CA LYS A 363 -22.70 8.17 17.02
C LYS A 363 -23.15 9.64 17.02
N ASN A 364 -23.31 10.21 15.82
CA ASN A 364 -23.68 11.59 15.53
C ASN A 364 -22.59 12.66 15.76
N ARG A 365 -21.30 12.32 15.69
CA ARG A 365 -20.20 13.30 15.70
C ARG A 365 -19.33 13.15 14.46
N LEU A 366 -18.99 14.29 13.85
CA LEU A 366 -18.13 14.37 12.67
C LEU A 366 -17.08 15.45 12.91
N TYR A 367 -15.81 15.06 12.90
CA TYR A 367 -14.68 15.95 13.18
C TYR A 367 -14.04 16.51 11.90
N SER A 368 -14.20 15.85 10.75
CA SER A 368 -13.63 16.26 9.46
C SER A 368 -14.70 16.38 8.35
N PRO A 369 -15.74 17.22 8.51
CA PRO A 369 -16.82 17.34 7.53
C PRO A 369 -16.41 18.03 6.23
N ALA A 370 -15.23 18.67 6.19
CA ALA A 370 -14.76 19.45 5.03
C ALA A 370 -14.57 18.60 3.76
N TRP A 371 -14.28 17.31 3.91
CA TRP A 371 -14.14 16.35 2.81
C TRP A 371 -15.46 15.61 2.50
N MET A 372 -16.50 15.76 3.31
CA MET A 372 -17.73 14.99 3.14
C MET A 372 -18.67 15.62 2.11
N SER A 373 -19.40 14.77 1.39
CA SER A 373 -20.44 15.22 0.48
C SER A 373 -21.66 15.76 1.22
N PRO A 374 -22.44 16.67 0.62
CA PRO A 374 -23.65 17.22 1.23
C PRO A 374 -24.66 16.13 1.62
N GLU A 375 -24.84 15.12 0.77
CA GLU A 375 -25.76 14.02 1.07
C GLU A 375 -25.26 13.11 2.18
N ALA A 376 -23.94 12.95 2.35
CA ALA A 376 -23.37 12.19 3.46
C ALA A 376 -23.58 12.87 4.83
N LEU A 377 -23.74 14.20 4.83
CA LEU A 377 -24.04 14.98 6.02
C LEU A 377 -25.53 15.04 6.36
N GLN A 378 -26.41 14.92 5.37
CA GLN A 378 -27.86 15.06 5.54
C GLN A 378 -28.60 13.73 5.75
N LYS A 379 -28.18 12.66 5.06
CA LYS A 379 -28.92 11.39 5.00
C LYS A 379 -28.33 10.35 5.95
N ARG A 380 -29.09 9.28 6.21
CA ARG A 380 -28.59 8.12 6.95
C ARG A 380 -27.71 7.24 6.06
N PHE A 381 -26.76 6.52 6.66
CA PHE A 381 -25.82 5.65 5.95
C PHE A 381 -26.47 4.72 4.92
N ASN A 382 -27.63 4.12 5.25
CA ASN A 382 -28.33 3.18 4.37
C ASN A 382 -29.01 3.83 3.15
N GLU A 383 -29.18 5.15 3.16
CA GLU A 383 -29.87 5.91 2.10
C GLU A 383 -28.87 6.63 1.16
N ILE A 384 -27.58 6.56 1.48
CA ILE A 384 -26.51 7.24 0.76
C ILE A 384 -25.90 6.29 -0.25
N ASN A 385 -25.64 6.79 -1.45
CA ASN A 385 -24.71 6.14 -2.36
C ASN A 385 -23.28 6.39 -1.85
N PHE A 386 -22.76 5.49 -1.02
CA PHE A 386 -21.43 5.65 -0.40
C PHE A 386 -20.32 5.77 -1.44
N LYS A 387 -20.42 5.08 -2.59
CA LYS A 387 -19.42 5.17 -3.66
C LYS A 387 -19.33 6.59 -4.22
N ALA A 388 -20.48 7.22 -4.45
CA ALA A 388 -20.54 8.61 -4.91
C ALA A 388 -20.09 9.61 -3.82
N ALA A 389 -20.36 9.32 -2.55
CA ALA A 389 -19.88 10.14 -1.44
C ALA A 389 -18.35 10.08 -1.31
N ASP A 390 -17.74 8.90 -1.45
CA ASP A 390 -16.28 8.76 -1.44
C ASP A 390 -15.62 9.45 -2.64
N MET A 391 -16.27 9.45 -3.80
CA MET A 391 -15.79 10.17 -4.98
C MET A 391 -15.78 11.70 -4.75
N TRP A 392 -16.71 12.22 -3.96
CA TRP A 392 -16.69 13.62 -3.54
C TRP A 392 -15.47 13.89 -2.66
N SER A 393 -15.26 13.06 -1.64
CA SER A 393 -14.09 13.17 -0.76
C SER A 393 -12.78 13.12 -1.55
N PHE A 394 -12.70 12.23 -2.55
CA PHE A 394 -11.58 12.17 -3.47
C PHE A 394 -11.41 13.46 -4.29
N GLY A 395 -12.52 14.07 -4.75
CA GLY A 395 -12.51 15.38 -5.42
C GLY A 395 -11.93 16.50 -4.54
N ILE A 396 -12.23 16.50 -3.23
CA ILE A 396 -11.64 17.45 -2.28
C ILE A 396 -10.14 17.17 -2.09
N ILE A 397 -9.72 15.90 -1.99
CA ILE A 397 -8.29 15.54 -1.93
C ILE A 397 -7.55 15.95 -3.21
N LEU A 398 -8.14 15.79 -4.39
CA LEU A 398 -7.56 16.27 -5.65
C LEU A 398 -7.38 17.79 -5.64
N TRP A 399 -8.38 18.52 -5.13
CA TRP A 399 -8.27 19.96 -4.94
C TRP A 399 -7.13 20.30 -3.98
N GLU A 400 -7.06 19.65 -2.83
CA GLU A 400 -6.05 19.83 -1.78
C GLU A 400 -4.62 19.55 -2.29
N LEU A 401 -4.43 18.48 -3.07
CA LEU A 401 -3.17 18.14 -3.72
C LEU A 401 -2.69 19.23 -4.70
N CYS A 402 -3.62 19.91 -5.35
CA CYS A 402 -3.34 20.97 -6.33
C CYS A 402 -3.13 22.33 -5.70
N THR A 403 -3.93 22.71 -4.70
CA THR A 403 -3.89 24.05 -4.09
C THR A 403 -2.94 24.14 -2.93
N ARG A 404 -2.66 23.03 -2.22
CA ARG A 404 -1.94 23.03 -0.93
C ARG A 404 -2.62 23.88 0.14
N GLU A 405 -3.93 23.98 0.05
CA GLU A 405 -4.77 24.68 1.01
C GLU A 405 -5.63 23.67 1.76
N VAL A 406 -5.85 23.94 3.06
CA VAL A 406 -6.80 23.17 3.87
C VAL A 406 -8.23 23.62 3.52
N PRO A 407 -9.15 22.71 3.18
CA PRO A 407 -10.52 23.09 2.83
C PRO A 407 -11.22 23.82 3.98
N PHE A 408 -11.62 25.07 3.73
CA PHE A 408 -12.35 25.92 4.68
C PHE A 408 -11.64 26.14 6.03
N ALA A 409 -10.31 26.29 6.03
CA ALA A 409 -9.47 26.44 7.21
C ALA A 409 -9.95 27.49 8.25
N ASP A 410 -10.63 28.55 7.80
CA ASP A 410 -11.11 29.64 8.64
C ASP A 410 -12.35 29.28 9.50
N LEU A 411 -12.97 28.13 9.26
CA LEU A 411 -14.24 27.74 9.89
C LEU A 411 -14.06 26.55 10.82
N SER A 412 -14.84 26.53 11.91
CA SER A 412 -14.92 25.35 12.77
C SER A 412 -15.59 24.16 12.07
N PRO A 413 -15.28 22.89 12.43
CA PRO A 413 -15.92 21.71 11.84
C PRO A 413 -17.45 21.76 11.85
N MET A 414 -18.06 22.25 12.93
CA MET A 414 -19.51 22.39 13.02
C MET A 414 -20.06 23.38 11.98
N GLN A 415 -19.41 24.54 11.83
CA GLN A 415 -19.79 25.52 10.82
C GLN A 415 -19.61 24.95 9.42
N ILE A 416 -18.49 24.28 9.15
CA ILE A 416 -18.22 23.64 7.86
C ILE A 416 -19.33 22.65 7.52
N GLY A 417 -19.62 21.70 8.42
CA GLY A 417 -20.65 20.68 8.20
C GLY A 417 -22.03 21.28 7.95
N MET A 418 -22.43 22.26 8.77
CA MET A 418 -23.72 22.96 8.61
C MET A 418 -23.79 23.71 7.27
N LYS A 419 -22.75 24.45 6.90
CA LYS A 419 -22.71 25.26 5.68
C LYS A 419 -22.63 24.41 4.42
N ILE A 420 -21.89 23.31 4.42
CA ILE A 420 -21.86 22.37 3.29
C ILE A 420 -23.22 21.74 3.10
N ALA A 421 -23.84 21.29 4.20
CA ALA A 421 -25.13 20.62 4.17
C ALA A 421 -26.28 21.56 3.79
N VAL A 422 -26.32 22.79 4.29
CA VAL A 422 -27.53 23.65 4.17
C VAL A 422 -27.31 24.90 3.33
N GLU A 423 -26.12 25.52 3.42
CA GLU A 423 -25.85 26.83 2.80
C GLU A 423 -25.15 26.73 1.43
N GLY A 424 -24.81 25.53 0.95
CA GLY A 424 -24.16 25.34 -0.35
C GLY A 424 -22.69 25.77 -0.36
N LEU A 425 -21.99 25.73 0.77
CA LEU A 425 -20.55 26.02 0.83
C LEU A 425 -19.75 24.99 0.02
N ARG A 426 -18.96 25.45 -0.95
CA ARG A 426 -18.12 24.63 -1.84
C ARG A 426 -16.72 25.22 -1.99
N VAL A 427 -15.75 24.36 -2.33
CA VAL A 427 -14.39 24.81 -2.61
C VAL A 427 -14.34 25.56 -3.94
N ASN A 428 -13.52 26.62 -3.98
CA ASN A 428 -13.28 27.37 -5.21
C ASN A 428 -12.08 26.77 -5.94
N ILE A 429 -12.19 26.55 -7.25
CA ILE A 429 -11.08 26.02 -8.07
C ILE A 429 -10.28 27.22 -8.63
N PRO A 430 -9.03 27.45 -8.19
CA PRO A 430 -8.25 28.58 -8.68
C PRO A 430 -7.93 28.47 -10.17
N PRO A 431 -7.81 29.60 -10.90
CA PRO A 431 -7.58 29.60 -12.35
C PRO A 431 -6.20 29.09 -12.77
N GLY A 432 -5.27 28.89 -11.84
CA GLY A 432 -3.92 28.36 -12.09
C GLY A 432 -3.86 26.83 -12.24
N ILE A 433 -4.94 26.10 -11.96
CA ILE A 433 -4.98 24.64 -12.09
C ILE A 433 -5.14 24.25 -13.56
N GLY A 434 -4.39 23.22 -14.01
CA GLY A 434 -4.49 22.68 -15.36
C GLY A 434 -5.93 22.33 -15.74
N ARG A 435 -6.32 22.62 -17.00
CA ARG A 435 -7.71 22.45 -17.48
C ARG A 435 -8.27 21.05 -17.24
N ASN A 436 -7.45 20.02 -17.44
CA ASN A 436 -7.87 18.63 -17.25
C ASN A 436 -8.16 18.33 -15.78
N THR A 437 -7.27 18.77 -14.88
CA THR A 437 -7.42 18.59 -13.43
C THR A 437 -8.61 19.36 -12.87
N SER A 438 -8.79 20.62 -13.28
CA SER A 438 -9.96 21.43 -12.91
C SER A 438 -11.28 20.78 -13.34
N ARG A 439 -11.31 20.24 -14.57
CA ARG A 439 -12.48 19.51 -15.07
C ARG A 439 -12.73 18.22 -14.29
N LEU A 440 -11.69 17.46 -13.95
CA LEU A 440 -11.81 16.25 -13.15
C LEU A 440 -12.36 16.55 -11.75
N ILE A 441 -11.80 17.55 -11.06
CA ILE A 441 -12.29 18.01 -9.75
C ILE A 441 -13.77 18.40 -9.85
N SER A 442 -14.15 19.16 -10.88
CA SER A 442 -15.55 19.59 -11.09
C SER A 442 -16.51 18.42 -11.32
N ILE A 443 -16.06 17.35 -11.99
CA ILE A 443 -16.85 16.14 -12.22
C ILE A 443 -17.00 15.32 -10.93
N CYS A 444 -15.93 15.20 -10.14
CA CYS A 444 -15.97 14.52 -8.83
C CYS A 444 -16.87 15.26 -7.83
N LEU A 445 -16.86 16.60 -7.85
CA LEU A 445 -17.65 17.47 -6.96
C LEU A 445 -19.04 17.83 -7.54
N ASN A 446 -19.62 16.97 -8.37
CA ASN A 446 -20.96 17.19 -8.89
C ASN A 446 -22.01 17.08 -7.77
N GLU A 447 -22.95 18.02 -7.69
CA GLU A 447 -24.02 18.01 -6.68
C GLU A 447 -24.91 16.77 -6.78
N GLU A 448 -25.12 16.24 -7.99
CA GLU A 448 -25.91 15.04 -8.19
C GLU A 448 -25.03 13.78 -8.03
N PRO A 449 -25.29 12.93 -7.02
CA PRO A 449 -24.45 11.75 -6.76
C PRO A 449 -24.39 10.78 -7.93
N GLY A 450 -25.48 10.67 -8.72
CA GLY A 450 -25.55 9.78 -9.89
C GLY A 450 -24.74 10.25 -11.10
N LYS A 451 -24.27 11.51 -11.12
CA LYS A 451 -23.41 12.06 -12.18
C LYS A 451 -21.92 11.94 -11.85
N ARG A 452 -21.57 11.55 -10.63
CA ARG A 452 -20.17 11.35 -10.22
C ARG A 452 -19.65 10.04 -10.83
N PRO A 453 -18.41 10.01 -11.32
CA PRO A 453 -17.82 8.82 -11.91
C PRO A 453 -17.48 7.79 -10.82
N ASN A 454 -17.23 6.55 -11.24
CA ASN A 454 -16.62 5.54 -10.37
C ASN A 454 -15.08 5.63 -10.46
N PHE A 455 -14.37 5.10 -9.45
CA PHE A 455 -12.91 5.09 -9.46
C PHE A 455 -12.31 4.39 -10.68
N ASP A 456 -12.92 3.31 -11.17
CA ASP A 456 -12.50 2.59 -12.39
C ASP A 456 -12.50 3.48 -13.65
N GLN A 457 -13.36 4.50 -13.69
CA GLN A 457 -13.44 5.45 -14.80
C GLN A 457 -12.41 6.57 -14.66
N VAL A 458 -12.01 6.91 -13.43
CA VAL A 458 -11.10 8.01 -13.13
C VAL A 458 -9.63 7.58 -13.24
N ILE A 459 -9.29 6.34 -12.88
CA ILE A 459 -7.92 5.83 -12.92
C ILE A 459 -7.26 6.02 -14.30
N PRO A 460 -7.87 5.61 -15.44
CA PRO A 460 -7.23 5.79 -16.75
C PRO A 460 -7.05 7.27 -17.13
N ILE A 461 -7.92 8.16 -16.65
CA ILE A 461 -7.82 9.60 -16.88
C ILE A 461 -6.60 10.16 -16.14
N LEU A 462 -6.43 9.78 -14.87
CA LEU A 462 -5.28 10.19 -14.07
C LEU A 462 -3.96 9.65 -14.63
N GLU A 463 -3.95 8.38 -15.06
CA GLU A 463 -2.77 7.77 -15.69
C GLU A 463 -2.37 8.49 -16.97
N LYS A 464 -3.34 8.91 -17.79
CA LYS A 464 -3.08 9.72 -18.99
C LYS A 464 -2.60 11.13 -18.67
N MET A 465 -2.99 11.69 -17.53
CA MET A 465 -2.50 13.00 -17.08
C MET A 465 -1.08 12.93 -16.49
N ALA A 466 -0.65 11.76 -16.03
CA ALA A 466 0.67 11.51 -15.47
C ALA A 466 1.74 11.14 -16.53
N GLN A 467 1.32 10.80 -17.75
CA GLN A 467 2.16 10.64 -18.94
C GLN A 467 2.37 11.99 -19.63
#